data_AF-A0AAU6WQC1-F1
#
_entry.id   AF-A0AAU6WQC1-F1
#
_cell.length_a   1.000
_cell.length_b   1.000
_cell.length_c   1.000
_cell.angle_alpha   90.00
_cell.angle_beta   90.00
_cell.angle_gamma   90.00
#
_symmetry.space_group_name_H-M   'P 1'
#
loop_
_entity.id
_entity.type
_entity.pdbx_description
1 polymer ?
#
loop_
_entity_poly.entity_id
_entity_poly.type
_entity_poly.pdbx_seq_one_letter_code
_entity_poly.pdbx_strand_id
1 'polypeptide(L)'
;MYSIQEIYLVLSKLPHDFGQLDSGLNGRSAVSLFLFEYSDVYTDIIAYNKGIELLEYELNSIEEVKNVSLYNGLTGIAWTINYLSSKNLIEINHDDFLPALLEDQLKNYFFTHNQLISLEHFTFNENIFFYFINRLITTNNDSLRKKYIVFINQGLILFIHYFYQINDLKIKFEMKVLTNFIKTLNLLSDQLKSPLLHLLLTNVLELAVNIENIKHIKEHSHFIKASVFLNNQKFQNKLKKYKFQNKTYRNNFDNTFQMGIWQEGLSYQGLKKIMYKKKLQDKFLEYFIK
;
A
#
# COMPACT_ATOMS: atom_id res chain seq x y z
N MET A 1 -8.61 -0.27 24.70
CA MET A 1 -8.05 0.19 23.42
C MET A 1 -7.15 1.37 23.73
N TYR A 2 -5.87 1.32 23.38
CA TYR A 2 -4.89 2.35 23.76
C TYR A 2 -5.25 3.75 23.20
N SER A 3 -4.94 4.79 23.97
CA SER A 3 -4.87 6.18 23.55
C SER A 3 -3.65 6.42 22.65
N ILE A 4 -3.62 7.56 21.93
CA ILE A 4 -2.48 7.90 21.08
C ILE A 4 -1.19 8.04 21.91
N GLN A 5 -1.31 8.61 23.12
CA GLN A 5 -0.20 8.78 24.05
C GLN A 5 0.31 7.44 24.59
N GLU A 6 -0.57 6.49 24.92
CA GLU A 6 -0.14 5.15 25.33
C GLU A 6 0.56 4.41 24.19
N ILE A 7 0.07 4.53 22.95
CA ILE A 7 0.73 3.96 21.76
C ILE A 7 2.12 4.56 21.58
N TYR A 8 2.23 5.90 21.69
CA TYR A 8 3.51 6.58 21.62
C TYR A 8 4.47 6.10 22.71
N LEU A 9 4.04 6.04 23.97
CA LEU A 9 4.88 5.59 25.08
C LEU A 9 5.39 4.15 24.91
N VAL A 10 4.62 3.29 24.24
CA VAL A 10 5.06 1.93 23.91
C VAL A 10 6.08 1.95 22.78
N LEU A 11 5.79 2.65 21.68
CA LEU A 11 6.63 2.66 20.49
C LEU A 11 7.94 3.47 20.66
N SER A 12 7.94 4.48 21.52
CA SER A 12 9.14 5.28 21.82
C SER A 12 10.12 4.58 22.76
N LYS A 13 9.63 3.58 23.52
CA LYS A 13 10.43 2.74 24.43
C LYS A 13 11.00 1.50 23.75
N LEU A 14 10.83 1.35 22.43
CA LEU A 14 11.46 0.25 21.72
C LEU A 14 12.97 0.28 21.95
N PRO A 15 13.58 -0.89 22.23
CA PRO A 15 14.99 -0.96 22.55
C PRO A 15 15.82 -0.36 21.42
N HIS A 16 16.99 0.20 21.76
CA HIS A 16 17.93 0.75 20.77
C HIS A 16 18.40 -0.31 19.75
N ASP A 17 18.28 -1.60 20.09
CA ASP A 17 18.47 -2.69 19.14
C ASP A 17 17.24 -2.84 18.24
N PHE A 18 17.15 -1.97 17.23
CA PHE A 18 16.12 -2.01 16.19
C PHE A 18 16.24 -3.22 15.25
N GLY A 19 17.28 -4.05 15.40
CA GLY A 19 17.49 -5.25 14.58
C GLY A 19 16.39 -6.30 14.74
N GLN A 20 15.63 -6.25 15.84
CA GLN A 20 14.52 -7.18 16.11
C GLN A 20 13.21 -6.79 15.41
N LEU A 21 13.14 -5.61 14.79
CA LEU A 21 11.97 -5.15 14.05
C LEU A 21 12.08 -5.50 12.57
N ASP A 22 10.98 -5.97 11.99
CA ASP A 22 10.87 -6.17 10.54
C ASP A 22 11.11 -4.85 9.77
N SER A 23 11.56 -4.96 8.52
CA SER A 23 11.63 -3.81 7.61
C SER A 23 10.27 -3.48 7.00
N GLY A 24 10.14 -2.30 6.40
CA GLY A 24 8.94 -1.86 5.70
C GLY A 24 7.76 -1.59 6.63
N LEU A 25 6.53 -1.64 6.08
CA LEU A 25 5.32 -1.23 6.79
C LEU A 25 4.84 -2.19 7.90
N ASN A 26 5.58 -3.27 8.20
CA ASN A 26 5.32 -4.13 9.33
C ASN A 26 6.24 -3.92 10.53
N GLY A 27 7.32 -3.17 10.36
CA GLY A 27 8.19 -2.80 11.47
C GLY A 27 8.70 -1.37 11.35
N ARG A 28 10.00 -1.20 11.14
CA ARG A 28 10.69 0.08 11.36
C ARG A 28 10.09 1.24 10.58
N SER A 29 9.79 1.05 9.30
CA SER A 29 9.19 2.11 8.47
C SER A 29 7.78 2.52 8.95
N ALA A 30 6.98 1.58 9.49
CA ALA A 30 5.66 1.90 10.05
C ALA A 30 5.74 2.65 11.38
N VAL A 31 6.66 2.25 12.25
CA VAL A 31 6.87 2.92 13.54
C VAL A 31 7.40 4.33 13.31
N SER A 32 8.39 4.48 12.43
CA SER A 32 8.93 5.79 12.03
C SER A 32 7.82 6.70 11.48
N LEU A 33 6.98 6.19 10.56
CA LEU A 33 5.82 6.92 10.03
C LEU A 33 4.88 7.42 11.15
N PHE A 34 4.53 6.55 12.10
CA PHE A 34 3.71 6.95 13.25
C PHE A 34 4.37 8.05 14.08
N LEU A 35 5.67 7.95 14.34
CA LEU A 35 6.41 8.91 15.16
C LEU A 35 6.48 10.29 14.50
N PHE A 36 6.69 10.37 13.19
CA PHE A 36 6.62 11.64 12.45
C PHE A 36 5.23 12.25 12.45
N GLU A 37 4.18 11.44 12.25
CA GLU A 37 2.82 11.94 12.32
C GLU A 37 2.44 12.40 13.73
N TYR A 38 2.93 11.69 14.76
CA TYR A 38 2.73 12.07 16.16
C TYR A 38 3.45 13.38 16.47
N SER A 39 4.73 13.52 16.07
CA SER A 39 5.52 14.73 16.31
C SER A 39 4.89 15.94 15.65
N ASP A 40 4.35 15.83 14.43
CA ASP A 40 3.66 16.92 13.75
C ASP A 40 2.35 17.32 14.47
N VAL A 41 1.56 16.35 14.97
CA VAL A 41 0.31 16.65 15.71
C VAL A 41 0.58 17.32 17.06
N TYR A 42 1.62 16.88 17.77
CA TYR A 42 1.85 17.21 19.17
C TYR A 42 3.06 18.11 19.38
N THR A 43 3.72 18.55 18.31
CA THR A 43 4.99 19.31 18.34
C THR A 43 6.05 18.64 19.22
N ASP A 44 6.10 17.30 19.21
CA ASP A 44 6.98 16.50 20.06
C ASP A 44 8.31 16.20 19.35
N ILE A 45 9.35 16.94 19.72
CA ILE A 45 10.69 16.81 19.14
C ILE A 45 11.37 15.49 19.49
N ILE A 46 11.02 14.87 20.62
CA ILE A 46 11.56 13.56 21.02
C ILE A 46 11.00 12.49 20.10
N ALA A 47 9.70 12.56 19.80
CA ALA A 47 9.07 11.67 18.82
C ALA A 47 9.69 11.85 17.43
N TYR A 48 9.94 13.09 17.01
CA TYR A 48 10.61 13.38 15.74
C TYR A 48 12.01 12.75 15.66
N ASN A 49 12.86 13.01 16.66
CA ASN A 49 14.21 12.47 16.71
C ASN A 49 14.21 10.94 16.72
N LYS A 50 13.25 10.32 17.42
CA LYS A 50 13.11 8.86 17.41
C LYS A 50 12.67 8.32 16.05
N GLY A 51 11.82 9.06 15.33
CA GLY A 51 11.43 8.76 13.95
C GLY A 51 12.63 8.78 12.99
N ILE A 52 13.53 9.75 13.16
CA ILE A 52 14.80 9.86 12.42
C ILE A 52 15.71 8.67 12.72
N GLU A 53 15.98 8.37 14.00
CA GLU A 53 16.83 7.23 14.39
C GLU A 53 16.38 5.91 13.73
N LEU A 54 15.06 5.65 13.73
CA LEU A 54 14.48 4.45 13.13
C LEU A 54 14.60 4.45 11.60
N LEU A 55 14.38 5.59 10.96
CA LEU A 55 14.47 5.71 9.50
C LEU A 55 15.92 5.59 9.03
N GLU A 56 16.87 6.21 9.72
CA GLU A 56 18.30 6.08 9.45
C GLU A 56 18.77 4.64 9.61
N TYR A 57 18.33 3.95 10.67
CA TYR A 57 18.64 2.53 10.85
C TYR A 57 18.10 1.68 9.68
N GLU A 58 16.86 1.93 9.26
CA GLU A 58 16.26 1.22 8.12
C GLU A 58 17.05 1.47 6.82
N LEU A 59 17.48 2.72 6.59
CA LEU A 59 18.29 3.09 5.42
C LEU A 59 19.71 2.50 5.47
N ASN A 60 20.34 2.47 6.64
CA ASN A 60 21.68 1.91 6.81
C ASN A 60 21.72 0.38 6.64
N SER A 61 20.59 -0.29 6.84
CA SER A 61 20.44 -1.75 6.67
C SER A 61 19.78 -2.15 5.34
N ILE A 62 19.61 -1.21 4.41
CA ILE A 62 18.79 -1.41 3.21
C ILE A 62 19.33 -2.49 2.27
N GLU A 63 20.65 -2.65 2.21
CA GLU A 63 21.31 -3.67 1.37
C GLU A 63 21.02 -5.10 1.84
N GLU A 64 20.64 -5.28 3.12
CA GLU A 64 20.29 -6.57 3.70
C GLU A 64 18.84 -6.97 3.38
N VAL A 65 18.02 -6.01 2.94
CA VAL A 65 16.59 -6.22 2.66
C VAL A 65 16.39 -6.82 1.27
N LYS A 66 16.20 -8.14 1.23
CA LYS A 66 15.95 -8.88 -0.03
C LYS A 66 14.49 -8.87 -0.49
N ASN A 67 13.56 -8.62 0.43
CA ASN A 67 12.14 -8.64 0.13
C ASN A 67 11.72 -7.32 -0.54
N VAL A 68 10.94 -7.40 -1.62
CA VAL A 68 10.46 -6.21 -2.37
C VAL A 68 9.04 -5.80 -2.00
N SER A 69 8.36 -6.52 -1.12
CA SER A 69 6.97 -6.25 -0.75
C SER A 69 6.77 -4.89 -0.06
N LEU A 70 5.53 -4.41 -0.06
CA LEU A 70 5.15 -3.18 0.61
C LEU A 70 5.21 -3.30 2.14
N TYR A 71 4.91 -4.48 2.67
CA TYR A 71 4.80 -4.66 4.12
C TYR A 71 6.12 -5.05 4.79
N ASN A 72 6.96 -5.86 4.14
CA ASN A 72 8.18 -6.40 4.76
C ASN A 72 9.44 -6.07 3.95
N GLY A 73 9.39 -5.06 3.08
CA GLY A 73 10.41 -4.93 2.03
C GLY A 73 10.64 -3.52 1.51
N LEU A 74 11.48 -3.45 0.47
CA LEU A 74 11.99 -2.23 -0.14
C LEU A 74 10.89 -1.27 -0.60
N THR A 75 9.76 -1.81 -1.10
CA THR A 75 8.64 -0.96 -1.53
C THR A 75 8.02 -0.22 -0.35
N GLY A 76 7.94 -0.84 0.84
CA GLY A 76 7.47 -0.19 2.07
C GLY A 76 8.37 0.95 2.51
N ILE A 77 9.68 0.72 2.48
CA ILE A 77 10.70 1.72 2.80
C ILE A 77 10.60 2.90 1.84
N ALA A 78 10.59 2.64 0.53
CA ALA A 78 10.47 3.66 -0.51
C ALA A 78 9.19 4.48 -0.35
N TRP A 79 8.06 3.81 -0.10
CA TRP A 79 6.78 4.46 0.10
C TRP A 79 6.79 5.36 1.34
N THR A 80 7.35 4.91 2.47
CA THR A 80 7.44 5.71 3.70
C THR A 80 8.24 6.99 3.46
N ILE A 81 9.41 6.89 2.82
CA ILE A 81 10.23 8.08 2.50
C ILE A 81 9.47 9.02 1.58
N ASN A 82 8.83 8.47 0.54
CA ASN A 82 8.03 9.27 -0.40
C ASN A 82 6.90 10.02 0.32
N TYR A 83 6.16 9.33 1.18
CA TYR A 83 5.07 9.90 1.96
C TYR A 83 5.59 11.03 2.87
N LEU A 84 6.56 10.74 3.73
CA LEU A 84 7.11 11.70 4.68
C LEU A 84 7.66 12.94 3.98
N SER A 85 8.42 12.76 2.90
CA SER A 85 8.95 13.86 2.09
C SER A 85 7.84 14.68 1.45
N SER A 86 6.82 14.03 0.84
CA SER A 86 5.70 14.74 0.20
C SER A 86 4.84 15.55 1.17
N LYS A 87 4.92 15.24 2.47
CA LYS A 87 4.25 15.95 3.57
C LYS A 87 5.15 16.95 4.28
N ASN A 88 6.39 17.13 3.83
CA ASN A 88 7.41 17.94 4.50
C ASN A 88 7.65 17.51 5.96
N LEU A 89 7.50 16.22 6.27
CA LEU A 89 7.79 15.66 7.60
C LEU A 89 9.27 15.30 7.76
N ILE A 90 10.01 15.24 6.66
CA ILE A 90 11.47 15.04 6.62
C ILE A 90 12.08 15.94 5.55
N GLU A 91 13.32 16.37 5.77
CA GLU A 91 14.08 17.22 4.85
C GLU A 91 14.83 16.39 3.79
N ILE A 92 14.10 15.56 3.05
CA ILE A 92 14.65 14.75 1.94
C ILE A 92 13.93 15.15 0.65
N ASN A 93 14.69 15.48 -0.41
CA ASN A 93 14.13 15.58 -1.74
C ASN A 93 13.94 14.18 -2.33
N HIS A 94 12.72 13.66 -2.27
CA HIS A 94 12.42 12.32 -2.74
C HIS A 94 12.60 12.13 -4.26
N ASP A 95 12.62 13.19 -5.05
CA ASP A 95 12.76 13.15 -6.51
C ASP A 95 14.22 12.93 -6.91
N ASP A 96 15.16 13.37 -6.06
CA ASP A 96 16.59 13.15 -6.27
C ASP A 96 17.05 11.85 -5.60
N PHE A 97 16.52 11.56 -4.41
CA PHE A 97 16.99 10.48 -3.54
C PHE A 97 16.48 9.09 -3.96
N LEU A 98 15.17 8.93 -4.17
CA LEU A 98 14.57 7.60 -4.36
C LEU A 98 14.93 6.91 -5.68
N PRO A 99 15.04 7.62 -6.83
CA PRO A 99 15.27 6.96 -8.11
C PRO A 99 16.49 6.04 -8.12
N ALA A 100 17.63 6.55 -7.65
CA ALA A 100 18.89 5.81 -7.60
C ALA A 100 18.95 4.82 -6.44
N LEU A 101 18.35 5.15 -5.29
CA LEU A 101 18.43 4.29 -4.11
C LEU A 101 17.58 3.02 -4.24
N LEU A 102 16.33 3.14 -4.70
CA LEU A 102 15.36 2.03 -4.65
C LEU A 102 14.61 1.81 -5.97
N GLU A 103 14.25 2.87 -6.68
CA GLU A 103 13.30 2.72 -7.79
C GLU A 103 13.87 1.90 -8.95
N ASP A 104 15.16 2.02 -9.26
CA ASP A 104 15.78 1.26 -10.34
C ASP A 104 15.80 -0.25 -10.03
N GLN A 105 16.07 -0.63 -8.79
CA GLN A 105 15.95 -2.02 -8.34
C GLN A 105 14.50 -2.52 -8.40
N LEU A 106 13.53 -1.72 -7.96
CA LEU A 106 12.11 -2.09 -8.00
C LEU A 106 11.60 -2.24 -9.45
N LYS A 107 11.98 -1.33 -10.35
CA LYS A 107 11.66 -1.43 -11.79
C LYS A 107 12.29 -2.68 -12.39
N ASN A 108 13.54 -2.97 -12.06
CA ASN A 108 14.22 -4.18 -12.53
C ASN A 108 13.46 -5.43 -12.07
N TYR A 109 13.13 -5.53 -10.77
CA TYR A 109 12.36 -6.65 -10.24
C TYR A 109 11.03 -6.83 -10.99
N PHE A 110 10.29 -5.74 -11.19
CA PHE A 110 8.97 -5.74 -11.82
C PHE A 110 8.97 -6.32 -13.24
N PHE A 111 10.03 -6.10 -14.02
CA PHE A 111 10.11 -6.57 -15.42
C PHE A 111 10.99 -7.80 -15.65
N THR A 112 11.83 -8.20 -14.69
CA THR A 112 12.74 -9.35 -14.86
C THR A 112 11.97 -10.69 -14.91
N HIS A 113 10.82 -10.77 -14.25
CA HIS A 113 10.00 -11.99 -14.17
C HIS A 113 8.65 -11.76 -14.88
N ASN A 114 8.70 -11.45 -16.17
CA ASN A 114 7.51 -11.13 -16.97
C ASN A 114 6.54 -12.32 -17.19
N GLN A 115 6.89 -13.52 -16.73
CA GLN A 115 5.98 -14.67 -16.63
C GLN A 115 5.32 -14.67 -15.25
N LEU A 116 4.00 -14.89 -15.17
CA LEU A 116 3.35 -15.04 -13.86
C LEU A 116 3.71 -16.39 -13.25
N ILE A 117 4.75 -16.39 -12.42
CA ILE A 117 5.25 -17.59 -11.77
C ILE A 117 4.37 -17.98 -10.58
N SER A 118 3.79 -17.00 -9.86
CA SER A 118 3.00 -17.25 -8.64
C SER A 118 2.09 -16.07 -8.24
N LEU A 119 1.15 -16.33 -7.33
CA LEU A 119 0.32 -15.29 -6.68
C LEU A 119 1.17 -14.32 -5.84
N GLU A 120 2.25 -14.80 -5.24
CA GLU A 120 3.21 -13.97 -4.52
C GLU A 120 3.86 -12.96 -5.47
N HIS A 121 4.30 -13.40 -6.65
CA HIS A 121 4.88 -12.52 -7.65
C HIS A 121 3.88 -11.46 -8.12
N PHE A 122 2.61 -11.84 -8.34
CA PHE A 122 1.54 -10.88 -8.62
C PHE A 122 1.45 -9.81 -7.53
N THR A 123 1.45 -10.23 -6.25
CA THR A 123 1.31 -9.35 -5.09
C THR A 123 2.49 -8.41 -4.95
N PHE A 124 3.71 -8.88 -5.23
CA PHE A 124 4.90 -8.02 -5.22
C PHE A 124 4.85 -6.97 -6.34
N ASN A 125 4.45 -7.37 -7.54
CA ASN A 125 4.28 -6.40 -8.63
C ASN A 125 3.16 -5.42 -8.32
N GLU A 126 2.05 -5.86 -7.73
CA GLU A 126 0.96 -4.98 -7.30
C GLU A 126 1.43 -3.92 -6.29
N ASN A 127 2.22 -4.33 -5.29
CA ASN A 127 2.84 -3.44 -4.31
C ASN A 127 3.73 -2.38 -4.98
N ILE A 128 4.62 -2.81 -5.88
CA ILE A 128 5.52 -1.91 -6.61
C ILE A 128 4.71 -0.95 -7.50
N PHE A 129 3.67 -1.45 -8.15
CA PHE A 129 2.79 -0.65 -9.00
C PHE A 129 2.05 0.43 -8.20
N PHE A 130 1.52 0.07 -7.03
CA PHE A 130 0.94 1.03 -6.08
C PHE A 130 1.94 2.14 -5.71
N TYR A 131 3.18 1.78 -5.40
CA TYR A 131 4.23 2.75 -5.10
C TYR A 131 4.48 3.72 -6.27
N PHE A 132 4.59 3.22 -7.50
CA PHE A 132 4.81 4.11 -8.66
C PHE A 132 3.60 4.97 -9.02
N ILE A 133 2.38 4.53 -8.74
CA ILE A 133 1.19 5.40 -8.80
C ILE A 133 1.29 6.52 -7.77
N ASN A 134 1.78 6.21 -6.57
CA ASN A 134 2.03 7.22 -5.54
C ASN A 134 3.09 8.23 -6.00
N ARG A 135 4.21 7.77 -6.56
CA ARG A 135 5.25 8.64 -7.15
C ARG A 135 4.74 9.52 -8.29
N LEU A 136 3.87 9.00 -9.17
CA LEU A 136 3.25 9.80 -10.24
C LEU A 136 2.49 11.00 -9.67
N ILE A 137 1.80 10.83 -8.54
CA ILE A 137 1.00 11.88 -7.91
C ILE A 137 1.90 12.87 -7.17
N THR A 138 2.91 12.39 -6.45
CA THR A 138 3.66 13.21 -5.48
C THR A 138 4.91 13.87 -6.06
N THR A 139 5.46 13.40 -7.18
CA THR A 139 6.67 13.99 -7.78
C THR A 139 6.44 15.43 -8.24
N ASN A 140 7.41 16.31 -8.00
CA ASN A 140 7.42 17.68 -8.50
C ASN A 140 8.27 17.84 -9.77
N ASN A 141 8.89 16.75 -10.24
CA ASN A 141 9.75 16.72 -11.42
C ASN A 141 9.00 16.20 -12.65
N ASP A 142 8.78 17.06 -13.65
CA ASP A 142 8.06 16.71 -14.88
C ASP A 142 8.74 15.61 -15.71
N SER A 143 10.08 15.52 -15.66
CA SER A 143 10.82 14.47 -16.34
C SER A 143 10.57 13.12 -15.69
N LEU A 144 10.61 13.05 -14.35
CA LEU A 144 10.27 11.84 -13.61
C LEU A 144 8.80 11.46 -13.81
N ARG A 145 7.88 12.44 -13.76
CA ARG A 145 6.45 12.23 -14.02
C ARG A 145 6.23 11.51 -15.35
N LYS A 146 6.89 11.94 -16.43
CA LYS A 146 6.82 11.29 -17.74
C LYS A 146 7.34 9.84 -17.69
N LYS A 147 8.46 9.59 -17.00
CA LYS A 147 9.00 8.24 -16.80
C LYS A 147 8.02 7.34 -16.03
N TYR A 148 7.37 7.86 -15.00
CA TYR A 148 6.37 7.11 -14.23
C TYR A 148 5.13 6.79 -15.06
N ILE A 149 4.66 7.69 -15.92
CA ILE A 149 3.57 7.39 -16.86
C ILE A 149 3.94 6.23 -17.80
N VAL A 150 5.17 6.22 -18.32
CA VAL A 150 5.67 5.12 -19.17
C VAL A 150 5.69 3.81 -18.40
N PHE A 151 6.28 3.81 -17.19
CA PHE A 151 6.32 2.63 -16.32
C PHE A 151 4.90 2.11 -16.02
N ILE A 152 3.97 3.01 -15.67
CA ILE A 152 2.60 2.65 -15.32
C ILE A 152 1.88 2.00 -16.52
N ASN A 153 2.02 2.57 -17.73
CA ASN A 153 1.43 1.98 -18.92
C ASN A 153 2.01 0.59 -19.23
N GLN A 154 3.33 0.40 -19.09
CA GLN A 154 3.97 -0.90 -19.21
C GLN A 154 3.45 -1.88 -18.15
N GLY A 155 3.26 -1.41 -16.91
CA GLY A 155 2.66 -2.19 -15.83
C GLY A 155 1.24 -2.64 -16.14
N LEU A 156 0.39 -1.76 -16.69
CA LEU A 156 -0.96 -2.14 -17.11
C LEU A 156 -0.94 -3.24 -18.19
N ILE A 157 -0.03 -3.16 -19.16
CA ILE A 157 0.14 -4.21 -20.19
C ILE A 157 0.56 -5.53 -19.54
N LEU A 158 1.51 -5.49 -18.61
CA LEU A 158 1.98 -6.68 -17.90
C LEU A 158 0.86 -7.33 -17.08
N PHE A 159 0.08 -6.54 -16.34
CA PHE A 159 -1.06 -7.09 -15.60
C PHE A 159 -2.11 -7.68 -16.52
N ILE A 160 -2.38 -7.09 -17.68
CA ILE A 160 -3.29 -7.69 -18.66
C ILE A 160 -2.78 -9.07 -19.06
N HIS A 161 -1.49 -9.19 -19.37
CA HIS A 161 -0.86 -10.46 -19.68
C HIS A 161 -1.00 -11.47 -18.53
N TYR A 162 -0.80 -11.05 -17.28
CA TYR A 162 -1.04 -11.90 -16.11
C TYR A 162 -2.48 -12.38 -16.02
N PHE A 163 -3.47 -11.51 -16.23
CA PHE A 163 -4.88 -11.93 -16.20
C PHE A 163 -5.23 -12.95 -17.30
N TYR A 164 -4.61 -12.84 -18.48
CA TYR A 164 -4.73 -13.88 -19.51
C TYR A 164 -4.18 -15.22 -19.02
N GLN A 165 -2.98 -15.24 -18.42
CA GLN A 165 -2.37 -16.45 -17.87
C GLN A 165 -3.18 -17.05 -16.73
N ILE A 166 -3.71 -16.21 -15.82
CA ILE A 166 -4.53 -16.64 -14.69
C ILE A 166 -5.77 -17.39 -15.17
N ASN A 167 -6.43 -16.85 -16.20
CA ASN A 167 -7.63 -17.46 -16.78
C ASN A 167 -7.30 -18.79 -17.48
N ASP A 168 -6.21 -18.84 -18.23
CA ASP A 168 -5.78 -20.04 -18.97
C ASP A 168 -5.35 -21.17 -18.02
N LEU A 169 -4.52 -20.84 -17.04
CA LEU A 169 -3.97 -21.78 -16.05
C LEU A 169 -4.92 -22.05 -14.86
N LYS A 170 -6.07 -21.37 -14.81
CA LYS A 170 -7.07 -21.46 -13.72
C LYS A 170 -6.46 -21.24 -12.33
N ILE A 171 -5.54 -20.28 -12.22
CA ILE A 171 -4.90 -19.93 -10.95
C ILE A 171 -5.96 -19.36 -10.00
N LYS A 172 -6.02 -19.89 -8.78
CA LYS A 172 -6.96 -19.41 -7.76
C LYS A 172 -6.44 -18.13 -7.11
N PHE A 173 -7.26 -17.09 -7.09
CA PHE A 173 -6.97 -15.84 -6.38
C PHE A 173 -7.66 -15.79 -5.02
N GLU A 174 -6.94 -15.23 -4.06
CA GLU A 174 -7.55 -14.80 -2.82
C GLU A 174 -8.28 -13.47 -3.02
N MET A 175 -9.46 -13.32 -2.40
CA MET A 175 -10.22 -12.07 -2.49
C MET A 175 -9.43 -10.85 -2.00
N LYS A 176 -8.55 -11.03 -1.01
CA LYS A 176 -7.73 -9.95 -0.47
C LYS A 176 -6.80 -9.34 -1.54
N VAL A 177 -6.15 -10.18 -2.34
CA VAL A 177 -5.26 -9.74 -3.42
C VAL A 177 -6.05 -8.97 -4.48
N LEU A 178 -7.23 -9.47 -4.88
CA LEU A 178 -8.09 -8.79 -5.85
C LEU A 178 -8.59 -7.45 -5.33
N THR A 179 -8.98 -7.38 -4.05
CA THR A 179 -9.43 -6.13 -3.44
C THR A 179 -8.33 -5.08 -3.42
N ASN A 180 -7.10 -5.45 -3.02
CA ASN A 180 -5.96 -4.55 -3.05
C ASN A 180 -5.68 -4.05 -4.48
N PHE A 181 -5.65 -4.96 -5.44
CA PHE A 181 -5.45 -4.56 -6.83
C PHE A 181 -6.55 -3.62 -7.35
N ILE A 182 -7.83 -3.88 -7.01
CA ILE A 182 -8.94 -2.98 -7.33
C ILE A 182 -8.76 -1.60 -6.67
N LYS A 183 -8.31 -1.54 -5.40
CA LYS A 183 -7.99 -0.28 -4.72
C LYS A 183 -6.91 0.48 -5.49
N THR A 184 -5.82 -0.21 -5.86
CA THR A 184 -4.70 0.35 -6.62
C THR A 184 -5.12 0.89 -8.00
N LEU A 185 -5.91 0.13 -8.75
CA LEU A 185 -6.45 0.57 -10.05
C LEU A 185 -7.42 1.75 -9.90
N ASN A 186 -8.23 1.78 -8.83
CA ASN A 186 -9.11 2.91 -8.52
C ASN A 186 -8.37 4.19 -8.12
N LEU A 187 -7.16 4.08 -7.55
CA LEU A 187 -6.29 5.23 -7.30
C LEU A 187 -5.74 5.76 -8.62
N LEU A 188 -5.30 4.87 -9.50
CA LEU A 188 -4.79 5.26 -10.82
C LEU A 188 -5.88 5.88 -11.71
N SER A 189 -7.13 5.42 -11.62
CA SER A 189 -8.22 5.96 -12.46
C SER A 189 -8.53 7.43 -12.21
N ASP A 190 -8.19 7.94 -11.02
CA ASP A 190 -8.29 9.36 -10.70
C ASP A 190 -7.20 10.20 -11.41
N GLN A 191 -6.13 9.57 -11.89
CA GLN A 191 -4.92 10.25 -12.40
C GLN A 191 -4.70 10.05 -13.90
N LEU A 192 -5.00 8.87 -14.42
CA LEU A 192 -4.69 8.48 -15.78
C LEU A 192 -5.90 7.84 -16.45
N LYS A 193 -6.33 8.42 -17.56
CA LYS A 193 -7.32 7.81 -18.45
C LYS A 193 -6.60 6.85 -19.38
N SER A 194 -6.85 5.54 -19.22
CA SER A 194 -6.28 4.51 -20.08
C SER A 194 -7.33 3.44 -20.39
N PRO A 195 -7.49 3.03 -21.67
CA PRO A 195 -8.38 1.92 -22.01
C PRO A 195 -7.93 0.59 -21.38
N LEU A 196 -6.62 0.43 -21.13
CA LEU A 196 -6.08 -0.73 -20.43
C LEU A 196 -6.56 -0.81 -18.99
N LEU A 197 -6.76 0.34 -18.33
CA LEU A 197 -7.28 0.41 -16.98
C LEU A 197 -8.74 -0.06 -16.91
N HIS A 198 -9.56 0.34 -17.90
CA HIS A 198 -10.93 -0.15 -18.03
C HIS A 198 -10.93 -1.67 -18.17
N LEU A 199 -10.17 -2.21 -19.14
CA LEU A 199 -10.08 -3.65 -19.37
C LEU A 199 -9.67 -4.42 -18.10
N LEU A 200 -8.65 -3.95 -17.39
CA LEU A 200 -8.19 -4.57 -16.15
C LEU A 200 -9.24 -4.54 -15.04
N LEU A 201 -9.90 -3.39 -14.84
CA LEU A 201 -10.98 -3.26 -13.85
C LEU A 201 -12.15 -4.19 -14.17
N THR A 202 -12.49 -4.37 -15.44
CA THR A 202 -13.50 -5.35 -15.86
C THR A 202 -13.06 -6.77 -15.51
N ASN A 203 -11.85 -7.18 -15.93
CA ASN A 203 -11.34 -8.55 -15.72
C ASN A 203 -11.25 -8.92 -14.23
N VAL A 204 -10.69 -8.02 -13.40
CA VAL A 204 -10.55 -8.28 -11.95
C VAL A 204 -11.90 -8.37 -11.26
N LEU A 205 -12.90 -7.56 -11.67
CA LEU A 205 -14.24 -7.60 -11.10
C LEU A 205 -14.98 -8.87 -11.50
N GLU A 206 -14.88 -9.32 -12.75
CA GLU A 206 -15.48 -10.57 -13.19
C GLU A 206 -14.90 -11.76 -12.41
N LEU A 207 -13.58 -11.79 -12.22
CA LEU A 207 -12.92 -12.79 -11.39
C LEU A 207 -13.41 -12.75 -9.94
N ALA A 208 -13.48 -11.55 -9.34
CA ALA A 208 -13.93 -11.36 -7.96
C ALA A 208 -15.39 -11.81 -7.75
N VAL A 209 -16.29 -11.54 -8.69
CA VAL A 209 -17.72 -11.89 -8.60
C VAL A 209 -17.96 -13.40 -8.74
N ASN A 210 -17.00 -14.12 -9.31
CA ASN A 210 -17.05 -15.58 -9.41
C ASN A 210 -16.54 -16.29 -8.15
N ILE A 211 -15.89 -15.57 -7.22
CA ILE A 211 -15.47 -16.11 -5.93
C ILE A 211 -16.65 -16.03 -4.94
N GLU A 212 -17.04 -17.18 -4.35
CA GLU A 212 -18.26 -17.33 -3.52
C GLU A 212 -18.33 -16.38 -2.31
N ASN A 213 -17.20 -15.83 -1.88
CA ASN A 213 -17.05 -15.02 -0.67
C ASN A 213 -17.21 -13.50 -0.88
N ILE A 214 -17.62 -13.03 -2.06
CA ILE A 214 -17.77 -11.59 -2.31
C ILE A 214 -18.74 -10.93 -1.30
N LYS A 215 -19.72 -11.66 -0.75
CA LYS A 215 -20.71 -11.16 0.25
C LYS A 215 -20.10 -10.57 1.53
N HIS A 216 -18.84 -10.86 1.84
CA HIS A 216 -18.18 -10.51 3.09
C HIS A 216 -17.11 -9.41 2.95
N ILE A 217 -17.03 -8.74 1.81
CA ILE A 217 -16.01 -7.71 1.58
C ILE A 217 -16.33 -6.44 2.37
N LYS A 218 -15.40 -6.02 3.24
CA LYS A 218 -15.49 -4.78 4.03
C LYS A 218 -15.33 -3.53 3.13
N GLU A 219 -14.52 -3.60 2.09
CA GLU A 219 -14.14 -2.46 1.23
C GLU A 219 -15.06 -2.28 0.01
N HIS A 220 -16.37 -2.38 0.22
CA HIS A 220 -17.39 -2.40 -0.83
C HIS A 220 -17.39 -1.14 -1.73
N SER A 221 -17.02 0.03 -1.20
CA SER A 221 -16.98 1.29 -1.96
C SER A 221 -16.07 1.22 -3.18
N HIS A 222 -14.95 0.50 -3.09
CA HIS A 222 -14.01 0.34 -4.20
C HIS A 222 -14.58 -0.55 -5.31
N PHE A 223 -15.33 -1.59 -4.94
CA PHE A 223 -16.04 -2.44 -5.89
C PHE A 223 -17.18 -1.68 -6.58
N ILE A 224 -17.92 -0.85 -5.86
CA ILE A 224 -18.95 0.01 -6.48
C ILE A 224 -18.30 0.99 -7.45
N LYS A 225 -17.24 1.70 -7.04
CA LYS A 225 -16.52 2.65 -7.91
C LYS A 225 -16.05 1.95 -9.19
N ALA A 226 -15.47 0.75 -9.06
CA ALA A 226 -15.01 -0.04 -10.19
C ALA A 226 -16.17 -0.61 -11.04
N SER A 227 -17.35 -0.85 -10.47
CA SER A 227 -18.47 -1.48 -11.18
C SER A 227 -19.01 -0.67 -12.36
N VAL A 228 -18.74 0.64 -12.39
CA VAL A 228 -19.08 1.52 -13.53
C VAL A 228 -18.39 1.07 -14.82
N PHE A 229 -17.26 0.36 -14.69
CA PHE A 229 -16.49 -0.19 -15.81
C PHE A 229 -17.00 -1.55 -16.30
N LEU A 230 -17.95 -2.18 -15.61
CA LEU A 230 -18.54 -3.44 -16.08
C LEU A 230 -19.56 -3.17 -17.19
N ASN A 231 -19.38 -3.76 -18.37
CA ASN A 231 -20.40 -3.69 -19.43
C ASN A 231 -21.58 -4.64 -19.17
N ASN A 232 -21.40 -5.64 -18.31
CA ASN A 232 -22.40 -6.69 -18.07
C ASN A 232 -23.39 -6.29 -16.96
N GLN A 233 -24.62 -5.94 -17.37
CA GLN A 233 -25.71 -5.58 -16.45
C GLN A 233 -26.03 -6.68 -15.41
N LYS A 234 -25.89 -7.97 -15.76
CA LYS A 234 -26.11 -9.07 -14.82
C LYS A 234 -25.11 -9.01 -13.66
N PHE A 235 -23.84 -8.71 -13.96
CA PHE A 235 -22.80 -8.56 -12.94
C PHE A 235 -22.98 -7.28 -12.13
N GLN A 236 -23.29 -6.15 -12.76
CA GLN A 236 -23.62 -4.92 -12.04
C GLN A 236 -24.79 -5.14 -11.06
N ASN A 237 -25.84 -5.84 -11.50
CA ASN A 237 -26.98 -6.17 -10.65
C ASN A 237 -26.63 -7.15 -9.53
N LYS A 238 -25.73 -8.13 -9.77
CA LYS A 238 -25.23 -9.05 -8.75
C LYS A 238 -24.45 -8.28 -7.67
N LEU A 239 -23.58 -7.34 -8.05
CA LEU A 239 -22.86 -6.46 -7.13
C LEU A 239 -23.81 -5.57 -6.30
N LYS A 240 -24.77 -4.91 -6.95
CA LYS A 240 -25.78 -4.07 -6.26
C LYS A 240 -26.68 -4.84 -5.30
N LYS A 241 -26.95 -6.13 -5.57
CA LYS A 241 -27.81 -6.99 -4.73
C LYS A 241 -27.12 -7.48 -3.47
N TYR A 242 -25.80 -7.48 -3.41
CA TYR A 242 -25.09 -7.85 -2.20
C TYR A 242 -25.34 -6.79 -1.12
N LYS A 243 -26.14 -7.15 -0.10
CA LYS A 243 -26.27 -6.37 1.13
C LYS A 243 -25.04 -6.68 1.99
N PHE A 244 -24.02 -5.84 1.91
CA PHE A 244 -22.79 -6.02 2.67
C PHE A 244 -23.05 -5.64 4.12
N GLN A 245 -22.97 -6.63 5.01
CA GLN A 245 -22.96 -6.36 6.43
C GLN A 245 -21.61 -5.73 6.77
N ASN A 246 -21.62 -4.53 7.36
CA ASN A 246 -20.48 -4.03 8.13
C ASN A 246 -20.33 -4.89 9.39
N LYS A 247 -20.00 -6.18 9.23
CA LYS A 247 -19.50 -6.97 10.34
C LYS A 247 -18.08 -6.52 10.57
N THR A 248 -17.92 -5.64 11.56
CA THR A 248 -16.67 -5.55 12.30
C THR A 248 -16.40 -6.93 12.89
N TYR A 249 -15.67 -7.76 12.14
CA TYR A 249 -15.00 -8.92 12.72
C TYR A 249 -14.05 -8.36 13.77
N ARG A 250 -14.45 -8.47 15.05
CA ARG A 250 -13.51 -8.48 16.16
C ARG A 250 -12.75 -9.79 16.00
N ASN A 251 -11.59 -9.73 15.38
CA ASN A 251 -10.63 -10.81 15.54
C ASN A 251 -10.27 -10.82 17.03
N ASN A 252 -10.50 -11.95 17.70
CA ASN A 252 -9.88 -12.20 18.99
C ASN A 252 -8.38 -12.31 18.72
N PHE A 253 -7.67 -11.20 18.93
CA PHE A 253 -6.23 -11.13 18.72
C PHE A 253 -5.51 -11.82 19.88
N ASP A 254 -4.68 -12.79 19.55
CA ASP A 254 -3.59 -13.22 20.43
C ASP A 254 -2.61 -12.06 20.60
N ASN A 255 -2.24 -11.79 21.85
CA ASN A 255 -1.39 -10.69 22.32
C ASN A 255 0.09 -10.77 21.85
N THR A 256 0.36 -11.18 20.61
CA THR A 256 1.67 -10.91 20.02
C THR A 256 1.72 -9.42 19.67
N PHE A 257 2.69 -8.70 20.23
CA PHE A 257 2.89 -7.26 20.03
C PHE A 257 3.20 -6.95 18.56
N GLN A 258 2.15 -6.79 17.74
CA GLN A 258 2.31 -6.39 16.35
C GLN A 258 2.46 -4.87 16.27
N MET A 259 3.61 -4.40 15.77
CA MET A 259 3.96 -2.98 15.77
C MET A 259 3.58 -2.28 14.46
N GLY A 260 3.50 -3.03 13.36
CA GLY A 260 3.30 -2.53 12.00
C GLY A 260 1.90 -1.99 11.66
N ILE A 261 1.73 -1.73 10.36
CA ILE A 261 0.45 -1.33 9.75
C ILE A 261 -0.42 -2.55 9.47
N TRP A 262 0.18 -3.67 9.05
CA TRP A 262 -0.56 -4.89 8.80
C TRP A 262 -1.19 -5.46 10.08
N GLN A 263 -2.32 -6.13 9.92
CA GLN A 263 -3.07 -6.77 11.00
C GLN A 263 -3.46 -5.84 12.15
N GLU A 264 -3.60 -4.54 11.89
CA GLU A 264 -4.08 -3.56 12.87
C GLU A 264 -3.15 -3.40 14.10
N GLY A 265 -1.83 -3.51 13.88
CA GLY A 265 -0.80 -3.28 14.89
C GLY A 265 -0.80 -1.88 15.51
N LEU A 266 0.12 -1.63 16.44
CA LEU A 266 0.15 -0.37 17.20
C LEU A 266 0.30 0.86 16.31
N SER A 267 1.19 0.83 15.31
CA SER A 267 1.35 1.95 14.36
C SER A 267 0.07 2.19 13.56
N TYR A 268 -0.61 1.13 13.09
CA TYR A 268 -1.93 1.25 12.45
C TYR A 268 -2.94 1.96 13.37
N GLN A 269 -3.06 1.52 14.61
CA GLN A 269 -4.02 2.09 15.56
C GLN A 269 -3.72 3.55 15.86
N GLY A 270 -2.43 3.89 16.01
CA GLY A 270 -1.96 5.24 16.24
C GLY A 270 -2.26 6.15 15.06
N LEU A 271 -1.86 5.74 13.85
CA LEU A 271 -2.09 6.48 12.60
C LEU A 271 -3.58 6.68 12.35
N LYS A 272 -4.42 5.67 12.56
CA LYS A 272 -5.88 5.77 12.41
C LYS A 272 -6.48 6.85 13.31
N LYS A 273 -6.01 6.93 14.56
CA LYS A 273 -6.46 7.95 15.52
C LYS A 273 -5.93 9.34 15.14
N ILE A 274 -4.69 9.44 14.67
CA ILE A 274 -4.12 10.70 14.17
C ILE A 274 -4.90 11.21 12.96
N MET A 275 -5.19 10.34 11.99
CA MET A 275 -5.99 10.69 10.81
C MET A 275 -7.36 11.25 11.19
N TYR A 276 -8.04 10.58 12.13
CA TYR A 276 -9.32 11.06 12.63
C TYR A 276 -9.20 12.44 13.30
N LYS A 277 -8.17 12.63 14.14
CA LYS A 277 -7.93 13.89 14.87
C LYS A 277 -7.61 15.05 13.94
N LYS A 278 -6.73 14.85 12.96
CA LYS A 278 -6.34 15.88 11.98
C LYS A 278 -7.36 16.08 10.86
N LYS A 279 -8.39 15.21 10.76
CA LYS A 279 -9.23 15.09 9.55
C LYS A 279 -8.38 14.95 8.28
N LEU A 280 -7.25 14.23 8.38
CA LEU A 280 -6.36 13.99 7.25
C LEU A 280 -7.12 13.23 6.16
N GLN A 281 -7.16 13.81 4.96
CA GLN A 281 -7.71 13.19 3.76
C GLN A 281 -6.56 12.82 2.81
N ASP A 282 -5.64 11.99 3.29
CA ASP A 282 -4.59 11.45 2.43
C ASP A 282 -5.01 10.09 1.84
N LYS A 283 -5.28 10.07 0.53
CA LYS A 283 -5.78 8.87 -0.16
C LYS A 283 -4.84 7.66 -0.05
N PHE A 284 -3.54 7.89 0.13
CA PHE A 284 -2.55 6.80 0.21
C PHE A 284 -2.40 6.28 1.63
N LEU A 285 -2.49 7.12 2.64
CA LEU A 285 -2.59 6.63 4.02
C LEU A 285 -3.95 5.93 4.25
N GLU A 286 -5.03 6.45 3.63
CA GLU A 286 -6.34 5.80 3.63
C GLU A 286 -6.33 4.41 2.99
N TYR A 287 -5.50 4.19 1.97
CA TYR A 287 -5.33 2.87 1.33
C TYR A 287 -5.05 1.75 2.34
N PHE A 288 -4.28 2.07 3.38
CA PHE A 288 -3.90 1.12 4.44
C PHE A 288 -4.91 1.06 5.58
N ILE A 289 -5.53 2.20 5.91
CA ILE A 289 -6.25 2.38 7.18
C ILE A 289 -7.77 2.16 7.04
N LYS A 290 -8.31 2.22 5.82
CA LYS A 290 -9.73 2.06 5.51
C LYS A 290 -10.00 0.83 4.63
#